data_AF-A0A8I2BX79-F1
#
_entry.id   AF-A0A8I2BX79-F1
#
_cell.length_a   1.000
_cell.length_b   1.000
_cell.length_c   1.000
_cell.angle_alpha   90.00
_cell.angle_beta   90.00
_cell.angle_gamma   90.00
#
_symmetry.space_group_name_H-M   'P 1'
#
loop_
_entity.id
_entity.type
_entity.pdbx_description
1 polymer ?
#
loop_
_entity_poly.entity_id
_entity_poly.type
_entity_poly.pdbx_seq_one_letter_code
_entity_poly.pdbx_strand_id
1 'polypeptide(L)'
;MKKLLSCLISLGMLVYILPTMIVSANNDGVTNLALDSTPSAQSDIISDAVYKITAQHSGKSLEVEGGSKDDGANVQQWTDNGKEQQKWRVVDVGGGYYKLISQSSGKALDVAGGNTHDGANVQQWTDNGNAQQKWKIIDVGGGYYKLISQSSGKALDVVGGYTHDGANVQQWADNGSAQQRWRFTQIDTTTDTTPPTAPTNLQSSSKTSTSVTLTWTTSIDNVGVTGYVIYNGTDLVGTSTTTSYTVTGLTANTSYNFTVKAKDAAGNISEPSNVLKVTTSSDSSQNTGFYVKGTTLYDGNGNPFVMRGVNHAYTWYKGQESVAIPAIAKTGANTIRIVLSDGQQWTKDDLSALQNLITLSEQNKLVVILEVHDGTGNDNAAVLNKIADYWIEMKSALIGKENTVILNIANEWFGTWDGNGWAQGYKSVIPKLRNAGIKNTIMVDAAGWGQYPKSIFDYGTQVFDADPLKNTMFSIHMYEYAGGNAETVKSNIDNVLNKNLALIIGEFGIKHTNGDVDEATIMSYAQQKGVGYLGWSWKGNGSGLEYLDMSNDWAGSSYTEQGHAIIEGPNGIRATSKLSTIYSNGKQ
;
A
#
# COMPACT_ATOMS: atom_id res chain seq x y z
N MET A 1 -9.05 -39.76 19.77
CA MET A 1 -8.65 -41.03 20.41
C MET A 1 -7.51 -41.64 19.57
N LYS A 2 -6.32 -41.87 20.17
CA LYS A 2 -5.11 -42.58 19.65
C LYS A 2 -4.40 -41.94 18.43
N LYS A 3 -3.28 -41.19 18.52
CA LYS A 3 -1.88 -41.39 19.01
C LYS A 3 -1.00 -42.32 18.13
N LEU A 4 0.07 -41.71 17.61
CA LEU A 4 1.37 -42.24 17.11
C LEU A 4 1.48 -42.87 15.70
N LEU A 5 2.23 -42.24 14.79
CA LEU A 5 3.63 -42.61 14.49
C LEU A 5 4.35 -41.55 13.62
N SER A 6 5.67 -41.48 13.81
CA SER A 6 6.65 -40.47 13.40
C SER A 6 7.55 -40.92 12.22
N CYS A 7 8.22 -39.93 11.59
CA CYS A 7 9.55 -39.95 10.94
C CYS A 7 9.69 -39.94 9.39
N LEU A 8 10.14 -38.75 8.92
CA LEU A 8 11.26 -38.40 8.01
C LEU A 8 11.25 -38.68 6.48
N ILE A 9 11.51 -37.55 5.75
CA ILE A 9 12.40 -37.37 4.56
C ILE A 9 11.90 -38.00 3.25
N SER A 10 11.96 -37.40 2.05
CA SER A 10 12.42 -36.14 1.46
C SER A 10 12.15 -36.26 -0.06
N LEU A 11 12.21 -35.14 -0.80
CA LEU A 11 12.04 -34.97 -2.26
C LEU A 11 10.57 -35.13 -2.73
N GLY A 12 9.88 -34.11 -3.22
CA GLY A 12 10.37 -33.08 -4.14
C GLY A 12 9.86 -33.42 -5.54
N MET A 13 8.55 -33.26 -5.78
CA MET A 13 8.04 -33.15 -7.13
C MET A 13 6.75 -32.33 -7.16
N LEU A 14 6.89 -31.12 -7.71
CA LEU A 14 5.84 -30.15 -7.95
C LEU A 14 4.98 -30.66 -9.12
N VAL A 15 3.80 -31.21 -8.84
CA VAL A 15 2.82 -31.55 -9.88
C VAL A 15 1.85 -30.37 -10.01
N TYR A 16 1.88 -29.73 -11.17
CA TYR A 16 0.94 -28.70 -11.58
C TYR A 16 -0.50 -29.26 -11.56
N ILE A 17 -1.36 -28.66 -10.73
CA ILE A 17 -2.80 -28.90 -10.72
C ILE A 17 -3.40 -28.09 -11.88
N LEU A 18 -3.86 -28.79 -12.93
CA LEU A 18 -4.76 -28.23 -13.94
C LEU A 18 -6.16 -28.08 -13.32
N PRO A 19 -6.83 -26.91 -13.43
CA PRO A 19 -8.21 -26.79 -13.04
C PRO A 19 -9.12 -27.39 -14.13
N THR A 20 -9.93 -28.38 -13.73
CA THR A 20 -11.10 -28.86 -14.44
C THR A 20 -12.07 -27.70 -14.71
N MET A 21 -12.16 -27.25 -15.96
CA MET A 21 -13.30 -26.46 -16.45
C MET A 21 -14.46 -27.39 -16.81
N ILE A 22 -15.60 -27.11 -16.21
CA ILE A 22 -16.91 -27.64 -16.58
C ILE A 22 -17.31 -26.96 -17.90
N VAL A 23 -17.56 -27.75 -18.94
CA VAL A 23 -18.17 -27.32 -20.19
C VAL A 23 -19.67 -27.17 -19.98
N SER A 24 -20.21 -25.96 -20.17
CA SER A 24 -21.61 -25.78 -20.58
C SER A 24 -21.63 -25.22 -21.99
N ALA A 25 -22.21 -25.97 -22.92
CA ALA A 25 -22.41 -25.57 -24.30
C ALA A 25 -23.43 -24.42 -24.40
N ASN A 26 -23.20 -23.48 -25.33
CA ASN A 26 -24.17 -23.12 -26.36
C ASN A 26 -23.50 -22.30 -27.48
N ASN A 27 -23.95 -22.59 -28.70
CA ASN A 27 -23.54 -22.07 -30.00
C ASN A 27 -23.44 -20.54 -30.06
N ASP A 28 -22.48 -20.03 -30.85
CA ASP A 28 -22.80 -19.37 -32.12
C ASP A 28 -21.52 -18.86 -32.83
N GLY A 29 -21.30 -19.37 -34.04
CA GLY A 29 -20.80 -18.60 -35.20
C GLY A 29 -19.34 -18.08 -35.24
N VAL A 30 -18.75 -18.31 -36.42
CA VAL A 30 -17.83 -17.40 -37.15
C VAL A 30 -16.34 -17.81 -37.22
N THR A 31 -16.03 -18.40 -38.39
CA THR A 31 -14.81 -18.34 -39.24
C THR A 31 -13.44 -18.84 -38.75
N ASN A 32 -12.97 -19.87 -39.46
CA ASN A 32 -11.55 -20.16 -39.68
C ASN A 32 -10.82 -18.95 -40.29
N LEU A 33 -9.91 -18.34 -39.53
CA LEU A 33 -8.71 -17.70 -40.07
C LEU A 33 -7.53 -18.52 -39.56
N ALA A 34 -6.88 -19.20 -40.50
CA ALA A 34 -5.61 -19.86 -40.26
C ALA A 34 -4.57 -18.81 -39.87
N LEU A 35 -4.03 -18.94 -38.65
CA LEU A 35 -2.72 -18.39 -38.30
C LEU A 35 -1.77 -19.57 -38.19
N ASP A 36 -1.21 -19.96 -39.34
CA ASP A 36 0.12 -20.56 -39.35
C ASP A 36 1.12 -19.43 -39.08
N SER A 37 1.59 -19.37 -37.83
CA SER A 37 2.92 -18.85 -37.52
C SER A 37 3.36 -19.50 -36.24
N THR A 38 4.08 -20.61 -36.38
CA THR A 38 5.00 -21.03 -35.33
C THR A 38 5.95 -19.85 -35.05
N PRO A 39 6.14 -19.44 -33.78
CA PRO A 39 7.11 -18.41 -33.46
C PRO A 39 8.49 -18.89 -33.92
N SER A 40 9.17 -18.13 -34.78
CA SER A 40 10.59 -18.38 -35.05
C SER A 40 11.33 -18.27 -33.73
N ALA A 41 11.98 -19.35 -33.29
CA ALA A 41 12.84 -19.34 -32.13
C ALA A 41 13.83 -18.16 -32.26
N GLN A 42 13.71 -17.22 -31.34
CA GLN A 42 14.59 -16.06 -31.25
C GLN A 42 16.02 -16.59 -31.01
N SER A 43 16.97 -16.23 -31.86
CA SER A 43 18.35 -16.67 -31.74
C SER A 43 18.99 -16.14 -30.45
N ASP A 44 19.69 -16.99 -29.69
CA ASP A 44 20.50 -16.61 -28.50
C ASP A 44 21.72 -15.72 -28.82
N ILE A 45 21.78 -15.14 -30.01
CA ILE A 45 22.86 -14.25 -30.45
C ILE A 45 22.55 -12.82 -29.98
N ILE A 46 23.46 -12.28 -29.18
CA ILE A 46 23.37 -10.94 -28.60
C ILE A 46 24.02 -9.96 -29.58
N SER A 47 23.27 -8.94 -30.00
CA SER A 47 23.82 -7.86 -30.82
C SER A 47 24.95 -7.13 -30.09
N ASP A 48 25.96 -6.71 -30.85
CA ASP A 48 27.21 -6.09 -30.43
C ASP A 48 28.16 -6.94 -29.57
N ALA A 49 27.79 -8.19 -29.23
CA ALA A 49 28.71 -9.12 -28.60
C ALA A 49 29.76 -9.65 -29.60
N VAL A 50 30.93 -9.99 -29.08
CA VAL A 50 32.03 -10.59 -29.85
C VAL A 50 31.98 -12.11 -29.73
N TYR A 51 32.13 -12.80 -30.84
CA TYR A 51 32.06 -14.25 -30.92
C TYR A 51 33.28 -14.84 -31.61
N LYS A 52 33.67 -16.03 -31.15
CA LYS A 52 34.39 -17.01 -31.96
C LYS A 52 33.34 -17.86 -32.68
N ILE A 53 33.51 -18.04 -33.98
CA ILE A 53 32.56 -18.78 -34.81
C ILE A 53 33.27 -20.02 -35.35
N THR A 54 32.78 -21.20 -34.99
CA THR A 54 33.49 -22.47 -35.24
C THR A 54 32.66 -23.41 -36.12
N ALA A 55 33.25 -23.94 -37.20
CA ALA A 55 32.58 -24.87 -38.09
C ALA A 55 32.37 -26.24 -37.41
N GLN A 56 31.18 -26.83 -37.57
CA GLN A 56 30.81 -28.07 -36.89
C GLN A 56 31.67 -29.26 -37.33
N HIS A 57 31.98 -29.39 -38.62
CA HIS A 57 32.67 -30.56 -39.17
C HIS A 57 34.16 -30.63 -38.80
N SER A 58 34.83 -29.46 -38.73
CA SER A 58 36.28 -29.38 -38.52
C SER A 58 36.68 -28.92 -37.12
N GLY A 59 35.77 -28.29 -36.37
CA GLY A 59 36.07 -27.63 -35.10
C GLY A 59 36.97 -26.39 -35.24
N LYS A 60 37.18 -25.88 -36.46
CA LYS A 60 38.06 -24.72 -36.75
C LYS A 60 37.29 -23.40 -36.78
N SER A 61 37.98 -22.32 -36.44
CA SER A 61 37.43 -20.97 -36.34
C SER A 61 37.38 -20.28 -37.69
N LEU A 62 36.30 -19.53 -37.95
CA LEU A 62 36.18 -18.59 -39.05
C LEU A 62 37.17 -17.43 -38.83
N GLU A 63 38.06 -17.19 -39.79
CA GLU A 63 39.08 -16.16 -39.66
C GLU A 63 39.33 -15.37 -40.95
N VAL A 64 39.86 -14.16 -40.79
CA VAL A 64 40.46 -13.39 -41.89
C VAL A 64 41.90 -13.86 -42.08
N GLU A 65 42.25 -14.28 -43.29
CA GLU A 65 43.57 -14.84 -43.62
C GLU A 65 44.71 -13.88 -43.22
N GLY A 66 45.64 -14.41 -42.41
CA GLY A 66 46.80 -13.66 -41.91
C GLY A 66 46.45 -12.44 -41.03
N GLY A 67 45.18 -12.25 -40.67
CA GLY A 67 44.69 -11.06 -40.01
C GLY A 67 44.83 -9.77 -40.83
N SER A 68 44.88 -9.89 -42.17
CA SER A 68 44.95 -8.73 -43.06
C SER A 68 43.84 -7.72 -42.77
N LYS A 69 44.12 -6.44 -43.01
CA LYS A 69 43.17 -5.33 -42.84
C LYS A 69 42.69 -4.78 -44.18
N ASP A 70 43.08 -5.38 -45.30
CA ASP A 70 42.74 -4.89 -46.63
C ASP A 70 41.33 -5.31 -47.04
N ASP A 71 40.71 -4.52 -47.92
CA ASP A 71 39.49 -4.92 -48.62
C ASP A 71 39.78 -6.09 -49.55
N GLY A 72 38.91 -7.10 -49.51
CA GLY A 72 39.06 -8.32 -50.29
C GLY A 72 39.97 -9.37 -49.64
N ALA A 73 40.46 -9.13 -48.42
CA ALA A 73 41.20 -10.18 -47.70
C ALA A 73 40.31 -11.40 -47.47
N ASN A 74 40.90 -12.56 -47.72
CA ASN A 74 40.15 -13.82 -47.76
C ASN A 74 39.64 -14.23 -46.38
N VAL A 75 38.50 -14.93 -46.35
CA VAL A 75 38.00 -15.58 -45.14
C VAL A 75 38.14 -17.09 -45.29
N GLN A 76 38.74 -17.71 -44.27
CA GLN A 76 39.08 -19.13 -44.25
C GLN A 76 38.73 -19.74 -42.89
N GLN A 77 38.83 -21.06 -42.77
CA GLN A 77 38.89 -21.70 -41.45
C GLN A 77 40.33 -21.91 -41.00
N TRP A 78 40.57 -21.82 -39.70
CA TRP A 78 41.88 -22.12 -39.10
C TRP A 78 41.76 -22.65 -37.68
N THR A 79 42.76 -23.41 -37.24
CA THR A 79 42.88 -23.88 -35.86
C THR A 79 42.79 -22.71 -34.88
N ASP A 80 41.96 -22.84 -33.85
CA ASP A 80 41.78 -21.78 -32.85
C ASP A 80 43.12 -21.43 -32.19
N ASN A 81 43.50 -20.16 -32.26
CA ASN A 81 44.72 -19.61 -31.68
C ASN A 81 44.45 -18.34 -30.85
N GLY A 82 43.18 -18.00 -30.64
CA GLY A 82 42.73 -16.87 -29.82
C GLY A 82 43.07 -15.48 -30.37
N LYS A 83 43.58 -15.36 -31.60
CA LYS A 83 43.98 -14.08 -32.19
C LYS A 83 42.78 -13.25 -32.67
N GLU A 84 42.97 -11.94 -32.79
CA GLU A 84 41.91 -10.99 -33.19
C GLU A 84 41.25 -11.31 -34.52
N GLN A 85 41.98 -11.91 -35.48
CA GLN A 85 41.40 -12.28 -36.78
C GLN A 85 40.37 -13.42 -36.72
N GLN A 86 40.22 -14.08 -35.57
CA GLN A 86 39.24 -15.15 -35.32
C GLN A 86 38.01 -14.65 -34.52
N LYS A 87 37.94 -13.34 -34.25
CA LYS A 87 36.90 -12.71 -33.44
C LYS A 87 35.99 -11.83 -34.31
N TRP A 88 34.69 -12.01 -34.15
CA TRP A 88 33.67 -11.33 -34.94
C TRP A 88 32.63 -10.68 -34.02
N ARG A 89 32.45 -9.36 -34.11
CA ARG A 89 31.31 -8.68 -33.48
C ARG A 89 30.08 -8.86 -34.35
N VAL A 90 29.00 -9.37 -33.77
CA VAL A 90 27.74 -9.58 -34.50
C VAL A 90 26.83 -8.38 -34.26
N VAL A 91 26.36 -7.72 -35.31
CA VAL A 91 25.52 -6.51 -35.20
C VAL A 91 24.16 -6.78 -35.84
N ASP A 92 23.07 -6.68 -35.08
CA ASP A 92 21.71 -6.72 -35.62
C ASP A 92 21.45 -5.46 -36.47
N VAL A 93 21.04 -5.65 -37.71
CA VAL A 93 20.71 -4.56 -38.66
C VAL A 93 19.22 -4.49 -38.99
N GLY A 94 18.38 -5.20 -38.23
CA GLY A 94 16.93 -5.24 -38.38
C GLY A 94 16.46 -6.22 -39.45
N GLY A 95 15.17 -6.56 -39.42
CA GLY A 95 14.56 -7.48 -40.38
C GLY A 95 15.07 -8.93 -40.29
N GLY A 96 15.69 -9.32 -39.16
CA GLY A 96 16.26 -10.65 -38.94
C GLY A 96 17.63 -10.87 -39.59
N TYR A 97 18.31 -9.80 -39.99
CA TYR A 97 19.64 -9.85 -40.60
C TYR A 97 20.69 -9.26 -39.67
N TYR A 98 21.90 -9.80 -39.76
CA TYR A 98 23.06 -9.41 -38.97
C TYR A 98 24.25 -9.10 -39.88
N LYS A 99 25.16 -8.26 -39.40
CA LYS A 99 26.52 -8.13 -39.93
C LYS A 99 27.51 -8.80 -38.99
N LEU A 100 28.56 -9.39 -39.55
CA LEU A 100 29.69 -9.92 -38.78
C LEU A 100 30.90 -9.03 -39.05
N ILE A 101 31.36 -8.31 -38.02
CA ILE A 101 32.43 -7.32 -38.10
C ILE A 101 33.71 -7.90 -37.50
N SER A 102 34.74 -8.06 -38.34
CA SER A 102 36.06 -8.54 -37.91
C SER A 102 36.66 -7.63 -36.86
N GLN A 103 37.10 -8.17 -35.72
CA GLN A 103 37.77 -7.39 -34.68
C GLN A 103 39.20 -6.97 -35.08
N SER A 104 39.83 -7.66 -36.03
CA SER A 104 41.16 -7.28 -36.54
C SER A 104 41.13 -5.97 -37.36
N SER A 105 40.07 -5.77 -38.15
CA SER A 105 40.03 -4.75 -39.20
C SER A 105 38.84 -3.77 -39.12
N GLY A 106 37.78 -4.11 -38.38
CA GLY A 106 36.51 -3.39 -38.37
C GLY A 106 35.67 -3.59 -39.64
N LYS A 107 36.05 -4.50 -40.54
CA LYS A 107 35.38 -4.76 -41.82
C LYS A 107 34.34 -5.88 -41.71
N ALA A 108 33.35 -5.86 -42.60
CA ALA A 108 32.23 -6.81 -42.59
C ALA A 108 32.56 -8.08 -43.38
N LEU A 109 32.02 -9.21 -42.94
CA LEU A 109 31.96 -10.47 -43.70
C LEU A 109 31.11 -10.28 -44.96
N ASP A 110 31.71 -10.47 -46.13
CA ASP A 110 31.22 -10.01 -47.42
C ASP A 110 31.29 -11.14 -48.46
N VAL A 111 30.21 -11.37 -49.21
CA VAL A 111 30.27 -12.22 -50.42
C VAL A 111 30.87 -11.41 -51.55
N ALA A 112 32.02 -11.84 -52.06
CA ALA A 112 32.83 -11.09 -53.01
C ALA A 112 32.04 -10.65 -54.24
N GLY A 113 31.99 -9.34 -54.50
CA GLY A 113 31.28 -8.74 -55.62
C GLY A 113 29.75 -8.89 -55.57
N GLY A 114 29.18 -9.39 -54.47
CA GLY A 114 27.75 -9.70 -54.37
C GLY A 114 27.29 -10.82 -55.31
N ASN A 115 28.22 -11.67 -55.77
CA ASN A 115 27.93 -12.79 -56.67
C ASN A 115 26.92 -13.76 -56.04
N THR A 116 26.06 -14.37 -56.86
CA THR A 116 24.97 -15.25 -56.38
C THR A 116 25.11 -16.71 -56.79
N HIS A 117 26.18 -17.07 -57.51
CA HIS A 117 26.46 -18.47 -57.88
C HIS A 117 27.06 -19.26 -56.71
N ASP A 118 26.97 -20.59 -56.77
CA ASP A 118 27.65 -21.48 -55.84
C ASP A 118 29.16 -21.33 -55.96
N GLY A 119 29.85 -21.33 -54.81
CA GLY A 119 31.29 -21.16 -54.72
C GLY A 119 31.79 -19.73 -54.84
N ALA A 120 30.92 -18.72 -54.82
CA ALA A 120 31.38 -17.34 -54.70
C ALA A 120 32.13 -17.15 -53.37
N ASN A 121 33.28 -16.48 -53.46
CA ASN A 121 34.19 -16.32 -52.33
C ASN A 121 33.58 -15.48 -51.20
N VAL A 122 33.93 -15.78 -49.97
CA VAL A 122 33.65 -14.92 -48.82
C VAL A 122 34.94 -14.25 -48.37
N GLN A 123 34.89 -12.95 -48.20
CA GLN A 123 36.01 -12.08 -47.88
C GLN A 123 35.60 -11.12 -46.76
N GLN A 124 36.52 -10.26 -46.31
CA GLN A 124 36.15 -9.03 -45.61
C GLN A 124 36.12 -7.84 -46.57
N TRP A 125 35.23 -6.88 -46.31
CA TRP A 125 35.18 -5.61 -47.04
C TRP A 125 34.70 -4.48 -46.13
N THR A 126 35.12 -3.26 -46.42
CA THR A 126 34.63 -2.02 -45.79
C THR A 126 33.10 -2.04 -45.73
N ASP A 127 32.54 -1.82 -44.54
CA ASP A 127 31.09 -1.85 -44.37
C ASP A 127 30.43 -0.75 -45.21
N ASN A 128 29.59 -1.16 -46.15
CA ASN A 128 28.86 -0.30 -47.07
C ASN A 128 27.35 -0.49 -46.97
N GLY A 129 26.88 -1.35 -46.06
CA GLY A 129 25.45 -1.60 -45.82
C GLY A 129 24.73 -2.41 -46.91
N ASN A 130 25.43 -2.95 -47.90
CA ASN A 130 24.84 -3.71 -48.99
C ASN A 130 24.41 -5.13 -48.56
N ALA A 131 23.57 -5.78 -49.39
CA ALA A 131 22.97 -7.08 -49.08
C ALA A 131 24.00 -8.21 -48.91
N GLN A 132 25.14 -8.17 -49.62
CA GLN A 132 26.19 -9.18 -49.52
C GLN A 132 26.96 -9.18 -48.20
N GLN A 133 26.71 -8.19 -47.33
CA GLN A 133 27.29 -8.08 -45.98
C GLN A 133 26.29 -8.47 -44.88
N LYS A 134 25.07 -8.87 -45.26
CA LYS A 134 23.96 -9.15 -44.35
C LYS A 134 23.62 -10.62 -44.36
N TRP A 135 23.56 -11.21 -43.18
CA TRP A 135 23.41 -12.64 -42.97
C TRP A 135 22.23 -12.91 -42.04
N LYS A 136 21.32 -13.79 -42.44
CA LYS A 136 20.31 -14.34 -41.53
C LYS A 136 20.97 -15.46 -40.72
N ILE A 137 20.95 -15.35 -39.39
CA ILE A 137 21.48 -16.38 -38.49
C ILE A 137 20.29 -17.24 -38.03
N ILE A 138 20.32 -18.53 -38.36
CA ILE A 138 19.20 -19.46 -38.15
C ILE A 138 19.67 -20.58 -37.21
N ASP A 139 19.03 -20.75 -36.06
CA ASP A 139 19.25 -21.89 -35.17
C ASP A 139 18.81 -23.20 -35.84
N VAL A 140 19.70 -24.21 -35.81
CA VAL A 140 19.44 -25.55 -36.35
C VAL A 140 19.48 -26.64 -35.28
N GLY A 141 19.48 -26.26 -34.00
CA GLY A 141 19.51 -27.14 -32.84
C GLY A 141 20.92 -27.60 -32.46
N GLY A 142 21.06 -28.03 -31.20
CA GLY A 142 22.33 -28.56 -30.68
C GLY A 142 23.45 -27.52 -30.52
N GLY A 143 23.10 -26.23 -30.46
CA GLY A 143 24.06 -25.12 -30.32
C GLY A 143 24.76 -24.71 -31.63
N TYR A 144 24.17 -25.06 -32.77
CA TYR A 144 24.68 -24.72 -34.10
C TYR A 144 23.69 -23.86 -34.87
N TYR A 145 24.22 -23.01 -35.72
CA TYR A 145 23.49 -22.05 -36.54
C TYR A 145 23.92 -22.16 -38.00
N LYS A 146 23.05 -21.77 -38.93
CA LYS A 146 23.39 -21.48 -40.33
C LYS A 146 23.42 -19.96 -40.54
N LEU A 147 24.32 -19.49 -41.39
CA LEU A 147 24.35 -18.11 -41.85
C LEU A 147 23.92 -18.08 -43.32
N ILE A 148 22.80 -17.44 -43.62
CA ILE A 148 22.24 -17.34 -44.97
C ILE A 148 22.43 -15.92 -45.50
N SER A 149 23.15 -15.77 -46.61
CA SER A 149 23.40 -14.46 -47.23
C SER A 149 22.10 -13.83 -47.74
N GLN A 150 21.89 -12.55 -47.46
CA GLN A 150 20.75 -11.80 -47.98
C GLN A 150 20.81 -11.62 -49.51
N SER A 151 22.01 -11.53 -50.10
CA SER A 151 22.15 -11.28 -51.54
C SER A 151 21.79 -12.48 -52.41
N SER A 152 21.99 -13.70 -51.91
CA SER A 152 21.92 -14.93 -52.71
C SER A 152 21.01 -16.02 -52.15
N GLY A 153 20.61 -15.93 -50.88
CA GLY A 153 19.91 -16.99 -50.16
C GLY A 153 20.75 -18.24 -49.88
N LYS A 154 22.08 -18.18 -50.07
CA LYS A 154 23.01 -19.29 -49.90
C LYS A 154 23.67 -19.29 -48.52
N ALA A 155 24.07 -20.48 -48.07
CA ALA A 155 24.69 -20.69 -46.76
C ALA A 155 26.19 -20.39 -46.79
N LEU A 156 26.73 -19.87 -45.68
CA LEU A 156 28.17 -19.80 -45.41
C LEU A 156 28.74 -21.22 -45.28
N ASP A 157 29.71 -21.57 -46.12
CA ASP A 157 30.15 -22.94 -46.39
C ASP A 157 31.68 -23.04 -46.40
N VAL A 158 32.25 -24.04 -45.74
CA VAL A 158 33.67 -24.38 -45.90
C VAL A 158 33.83 -25.29 -47.11
N VAL A 159 34.63 -24.86 -48.09
CA VAL A 159 34.81 -25.56 -49.38
C VAL A 159 35.06 -27.05 -49.16
N GLY A 160 34.24 -27.88 -49.80
CA GLY A 160 34.40 -29.34 -49.83
C GLY A 160 34.30 -30.03 -48.47
N GLY A 161 33.94 -29.31 -47.40
CA GLY A 161 34.02 -29.83 -46.03
C GLY A 161 35.44 -30.21 -45.61
N TYR A 162 36.47 -29.57 -46.19
CA TYR A 162 37.86 -29.84 -45.82
C TYR A 162 38.12 -29.50 -44.35
N THR A 163 39.08 -30.18 -43.75
CA THR A 163 39.39 -30.03 -42.31
C THR A 163 40.80 -29.50 -42.05
N HIS A 164 41.62 -29.25 -43.07
CA HIS A 164 42.92 -28.57 -42.91
C HIS A 164 42.76 -27.06 -42.68
N ASP A 165 43.78 -26.46 -42.06
CA ASP A 165 43.93 -25.01 -41.94
C ASP A 165 44.04 -24.35 -43.31
N GLY A 166 43.42 -23.18 -43.46
CA GLY A 166 43.38 -22.44 -44.72
C GLY A 166 42.33 -22.94 -45.72
N ALA A 167 41.45 -23.88 -45.33
CA ALA A 167 40.32 -24.21 -46.18
C ALA A 167 39.44 -22.97 -46.36
N ASN A 168 39.18 -22.64 -47.63
CA ASN A 168 38.46 -21.44 -47.99
C ASN A 168 37.01 -21.45 -47.47
N VAL A 169 36.46 -20.27 -47.22
CA VAL A 169 35.03 -20.08 -46.93
C VAL A 169 34.36 -19.42 -48.13
N GLN A 170 33.25 -20.01 -48.55
CA GLN A 170 32.46 -19.61 -49.71
C GLN A 170 30.99 -19.51 -49.32
N GLN A 171 30.14 -19.12 -50.27
CA GLN A 171 28.72 -19.43 -50.20
C GLN A 171 28.39 -20.68 -51.05
N TRP A 172 27.41 -21.46 -50.62
CA TRP A 172 26.89 -22.60 -51.37
C TRP A 172 25.39 -22.80 -51.10
N ALA A 173 24.67 -23.42 -52.03
CA ALA A 173 23.29 -23.85 -51.82
C ALA A 173 23.13 -24.57 -50.46
N ASP A 174 22.13 -24.15 -49.67
CA ASP A 174 21.87 -24.78 -48.36
C ASP A 174 21.47 -26.25 -48.57
N ASN A 175 22.33 -27.15 -48.11
CA ASN A 175 22.14 -28.59 -48.17
C ASN A 175 22.11 -29.23 -46.77
N GLY A 176 22.14 -28.41 -45.71
CA GLY A 176 22.08 -28.86 -44.32
C GLY A 176 23.30 -29.61 -43.81
N SER A 177 24.40 -29.65 -44.57
CA SER A 177 25.64 -30.34 -44.21
C SER A 177 26.36 -29.71 -43.02
N ALA A 178 27.30 -30.45 -42.41
CA ALA A 178 28.01 -29.99 -41.22
C ALA A 178 28.98 -28.82 -41.50
N GLN A 179 29.48 -28.68 -42.74
CA GLN A 179 30.34 -27.56 -43.13
C GLN A 179 29.58 -26.23 -43.33
N GLN A 180 28.25 -26.25 -43.23
CA GLN A 180 27.38 -25.07 -43.25
C GLN A 180 26.83 -24.70 -41.86
N ARG A 181 27.27 -25.43 -40.82
CA ARG A 181 26.79 -25.28 -39.45
C ARG A 181 27.90 -24.73 -38.56
N TRP A 182 27.57 -23.66 -37.85
CA TRP A 182 28.52 -22.84 -37.13
C TRP A 182 28.09 -22.68 -35.68
N ARG A 183 29.02 -22.84 -34.75
CA ARG A 183 28.79 -22.58 -33.33
C ARG A 183 29.35 -21.21 -32.98
N PHE A 184 28.51 -20.38 -32.36
CA PHE A 184 28.88 -19.08 -31.82
C PHE A 184 29.25 -19.25 -30.36
N THR A 185 30.53 -19.03 -30.03
CA THR A 185 31.00 -18.98 -28.64
C THR A 185 31.29 -17.52 -28.32
N GLN A 186 30.48 -16.92 -27.45
CA GLN A 186 30.72 -15.55 -27.02
C GLN A 186 32.11 -15.45 -26.38
N ILE A 187 32.91 -14.50 -26.85
CA ILE A 187 34.18 -14.12 -26.25
C ILE A 187 33.90 -12.86 -25.45
N ASP A 188 33.92 -12.99 -24.13
CA ASP A 188 34.01 -11.83 -23.24
C ASP A 188 35.37 -11.17 -23.48
N THR A 189 35.38 -10.09 -24.28
CA THR A 189 36.61 -9.58 -24.92
C THR A 189 37.46 -8.68 -24.03
N THR A 190 37.11 -8.52 -22.76
CA THR A 190 38.04 -8.02 -21.74
C THR A 190 37.67 -8.69 -20.41
N THR A 191 38.63 -9.30 -19.72
CA THR A 191 38.56 -9.30 -18.25
C THR A 191 38.69 -7.84 -17.85
N ASP A 192 37.57 -7.13 -17.89
CA ASP A 192 37.52 -5.84 -17.27
C ASP A 192 37.83 -6.07 -15.80
N THR A 193 38.87 -5.41 -15.32
CA THR A 193 39.32 -5.48 -13.93
C THR A 193 39.20 -4.13 -13.26
N THR A 194 38.75 -3.11 -14.01
CA THR A 194 38.57 -1.77 -13.49
C THR A 194 37.14 -1.67 -12.99
N PRO A 195 36.91 -1.38 -11.71
CA PRO A 195 35.56 -1.16 -11.22
C PRO A 195 35.00 0.17 -11.72
N PRO A 196 33.66 0.29 -11.86
CA PRO A 196 33.02 1.56 -12.13
C PRO A 196 33.35 2.62 -11.08
N THR A 197 33.15 3.89 -11.40
CA THR A 197 33.20 4.97 -10.39
C THR A 197 32.08 4.79 -9.35
N ALA A 198 32.32 5.19 -8.10
CA ALA A 198 31.29 5.23 -7.07
C ALA A 198 30.07 6.08 -7.51
N PRO A 199 28.82 5.61 -7.31
CA PRO A 199 27.65 6.44 -7.53
C PRO A 199 27.71 7.69 -6.65
N THR A 200 27.32 8.84 -7.18
CA THR A 200 27.30 10.11 -6.45
C THR A 200 25.88 10.62 -6.26
N ASN A 201 25.69 11.60 -5.37
CA ASN A 201 24.40 12.23 -5.10
C ASN A 201 23.29 11.24 -4.71
N LEU A 202 23.60 10.24 -3.88
CA LEU A 202 22.59 9.35 -3.34
C LEU A 202 21.67 10.15 -2.42
N GLN A 203 20.39 10.18 -2.78
CA GLN A 203 19.35 10.91 -2.07
C GLN A 203 18.05 10.10 -2.02
N SER A 204 17.13 10.52 -1.15
CA SER A 204 15.77 9.97 -1.11
C SER A 204 14.83 10.88 -1.88
N SER A 205 14.19 10.35 -2.92
CA SER A 205 13.19 11.08 -3.69
C SER A 205 11.79 11.01 -3.06
N SER A 206 11.50 9.93 -2.33
CA SER A 206 10.28 9.77 -1.54
C SER A 206 10.48 8.76 -0.40
N LYS A 207 9.64 8.84 0.62
CA LYS A 207 9.60 7.89 1.74
C LYS A 207 8.18 7.74 2.30
N THR A 208 7.87 6.55 2.80
CA THR A 208 6.63 6.22 3.53
C THR A 208 6.98 5.66 4.90
N SER A 209 6.01 5.10 5.62
CA SER A 209 6.27 4.38 6.87
C SER A 209 6.97 3.04 6.65
N THR A 210 6.85 2.43 5.46
CA THR A 210 7.39 1.10 5.17
C THR A 210 8.28 1.02 3.93
N SER A 211 8.56 2.15 3.28
CA SER A 211 9.41 2.21 2.10
C SER A 211 10.20 3.51 1.96
N VAL A 212 11.32 3.44 1.25
CA VAL A 212 12.14 4.60 0.85
C VAL A 212 12.53 4.42 -0.62
N THR A 213 12.26 5.43 -1.45
CA THR A 213 12.77 5.49 -2.83
C THR A 213 14.08 6.26 -2.85
N LEU A 214 15.10 5.63 -3.41
CA LEU A 214 16.46 6.12 -3.54
C LEU A 214 16.74 6.50 -4.99
N THR A 215 17.43 7.61 -5.21
CA THR A 215 17.94 8.03 -6.52
C THR A 215 19.40 8.47 -6.41
N TRP A 216 20.16 8.32 -7.48
CA TRP A 216 21.58 8.69 -7.54
C TRP A 216 21.98 9.11 -8.96
N THR A 217 23.19 9.65 -9.12
CA THR A 217 23.79 9.97 -10.42
C THR A 217 24.47 8.74 -11.01
N THR A 218 24.36 8.57 -12.34
CA THR A 218 24.94 7.40 -13.02
C THR A 218 26.46 7.34 -12.83
N SER A 219 26.97 6.13 -12.64
CA SER A 219 28.41 5.86 -12.64
C SER A 219 28.95 5.76 -14.06
N ILE A 220 30.25 5.98 -14.23
CA ILE A 220 30.99 5.72 -15.47
C ILE A 220 31.98 4.57 -15.28
N ASP A 221 32.30 3.91 -16.37
CA ASP A 221 33.19 2.76 -16.44
C ASP A 221 33.87 2.73 -17.82
N ASN A 222 35.00 2.04 -17.95
CA ASN A 222 35.73 1.92 -19.23
C ASN A 222 35.05 1.01 -20.25
N VAL A 223 34.22 0.05 -19.82
CA VAL A 223 33.42 -0.79 -20.71
C VAL A 223 31.94 -0.47 -20.57
N GLY A 224 31.42 -0.40 -19.34
CA GLY A 224 30.06 0.00 -19.09
C GLY A 224 29.47 -0.51 -17.78
N VAL A 225 28.58 0.29 -17.19
CA VAL A 225 27.84 -0.07 -15.98
C VAL A 225 26.59 -0.86 -16.35
N THR A 226 26.44 -2.06 -15.80
CA THR A 226 25.28 -2.95 -16.06
C THR A 226 24.24 -2.88 -14.96
N GLY A 227 24.56 -2.31 -13.79
CA GLY A 227 23.59 -2.04 -12.74
C GLY A 227 24.19 -1.54 -11.44
N TYR A 228 23.38 -1.63 -10.40
CA TYR A 228 23.64 -1.10 -9.07
C TYR A 228 23.18 -2.09 -8.00
N VAL A 229 23.88 -2.08 -6.87
CA VAL A 229 23.64 -2.91 -5.70
C VAL A 229 23.39 -2.00 -4.50
N ILE A 230 22.26 -2.19 -3.83
CA ILE A 230 21.76 -1.30 -2.77
C ILE A 230 21.89 -1.99 -1.42
N TYR A 231 22.49 -1.31 -0.45
CA TYR A 231 22.71 -1.81 0.91
C TYR A 231 22.01 -0.95 1.96
N ASN A 232 21.52 -1.59 3.02
CA ASN A 232 21.12 -0.95 4.28
C ASN A 232 22.13 -1.37 5.37
N GLY A 233 23.01 -0.45 5.78
CA GLY A 233 24.19 -0.83 6.55
C GLY A 233 25.06 -1.80 5.75
N THR A 234 25.21 -3.03 6.25
CA THR A 234 25.94 -4.13 5.59
C THR A 234 25.03 -5.06 4.78
N ASP A 235 23.71 -4.96 4.96
CA ASP A 235 22.76 -5.91 4.40
C ASP A 235 22.38 -5.53 2.97
N LEU A 236 22.45 -6.49 2.06
CA LEU A 236 21.97 -6.34 0.68
C LEU A 236 20.45 -6.26 0.67
N VAL A 237 19.89 -5.14 0.22
CA VAL A 237 18.43 -4.94 0.14
C VAL A 237 17.89 -5.03 -1.30
N GLY A 238 18.74 -4.97 -2.32
CA GLY A 238 18.34 -5.22 -3.70
C GLY A 238 19.33 -4.78 -4.77
N THR A 239 18.91 -4.91 -6.03
CA THR A 239 19.68 -4.48 -7.22
C THR A 239 18.80 -3.69 -8.18
N SER A 240 19.39 -2.77 -8.95
CA SER A 240 18.69 -2.00 -9.99
C SER A 240 19.54 -1.90 -11.25
N THR A 241 18.92 -1.89 -12.44
CA THR A 241 19.59 -1.57 -13.72
C THR A 241 19.46 -0.08 -14.09
N THR A 242 18.74 0.69 -13.27
CA THR A 242 18.54 2.14 -13.43
C THR A 242 19.08 2.90 -12.22
N THR A 243 19.12 4.22 -12.27
CA THR A 243 19.61 5.07 -11.18
C THR A 243 18.57 5.35 -10.09
N SER A 244 17.66 4.39 -9.86
CA SER A 244 16.60 4.47 -8.86
C SER A 244 16.29 3.09 -8.28
N TYR A 245 15.90 3.03 -7.01
CA TYR A 245 15.43 1.81 -6.35
C TYR A 245 14.51 2.13 -5.15
N THR A 246 13.39 1.41 -5.02
CA THR A 246 12.52 1.52 -3.85
C THR A 246 12.75 0.35 -2.90
N VAL A 247 13.28 0.64 -1.72
CA VAL A 247 13.41 -0.30 -0.62
C VAL A 247 12.05 -0.38 0.09
N THR A 248 11.50 -1.58 0.26
CA THR A 248 10.20 -1.84 0.91
C THR A 248 10.36 -2.74 2.14
N GLY A 249 9.28 -2.95 2.90
CA GLY A 249 9.29 -3.81 4.09
C GLY A 249 10.02 -3.20 5.30
N LEU A 250 10.20 -1.88 5.32
CA LEU A 250 10.86 -1.17 6.41
C LEU A 250 9.89 -0.97 7.59
N THR A 251 10.44 -0.86 8.79
CA THR A 251 9.72 -0.43 10.00
C THR A 251 9.55 1.09 10.03
N ALA A 252 8.39 1.55 10.51
CA ALA A 252 8.06 2.97 10.63
C ALA A 252 8.89 3.71 11.69
N ASN A 253 9.02 5.03 11.54
CA ASN A 253 9.80 5.92 12.41
C ASN A 253 11.22 5.39 12.74
N THR A 254 11.82 4.65 11.82
CA THR A 254 13.09 3.95 12.03
C THR A 254 14.14 4.56 11.12
N SER A 255 15.32 4.83 11.66
CA SER A 255 16.44 5.38 10.90
C SER A 255 17.21 4.26 10.20
N TYR A 256 17.40 4.41 8.90
CA TYR A 256 18.16 3.52 8.03
C TYR A 256 19.34 4.27 7.41
N ASN A 257 20.37 3.51 7.03
CA ASN A 257 21.58 4.05 6.39
C ASN A 257 21.80 3.33 5.06
N PHE A 258 21.50 4.00 3.95
CA PHE A 258 21.61 3.41 2.62
C PHE A 258 22.93 3.79 1.94
N THR A 259 23.50 2.83 1.21
CA THR A 259 24.59 3.07 0.24
C THR A 259 24.31 2.32 -1.05
N VAL A 260 24.88 2.80 -2.15
CA VAL A 260 24.77 2.16 -3.47
C VAL A 260 26.15 1.95 -4.05
N LYS A 261 26.37 0.79 -4.68
CA LYS A 261 27.56 0.45 -5.46
C LYS A 261 27.16 0.16 -6.90
N ALA A 262 27.99 0.52 -7.87
CA ALA A 262 27.80 0.19 -9.28
C ALA A 262 28.49 -1.14 -9.60
N LYS A 263 27.96 -1.85 -10.59
CA LYS A 263 28.54 -3.08 -11.15
C LYS A 263 28.62 -3.01 -12.67
N ASP A 264 29.66 -3.61 -13.23
CA ASP A 264 29.84 -3.76 -14.67
C ASP A 264 29.43 -5.18 -15.14
N ALA A 265 29.71 -5.50 -16.41
CA ALA A 265 29.42 -6.82 -16.98
C ALA A 265 30.41 -7.90 -16.51
N ALA A 266 31.62 -7.52 -16.11
CA ALA A 266 32.67 -8.41 -15.63
C ALA A 266 32.52 -8.78 -14.15
N GLY A 267 31.63 -8.10 -13.42
CA GLY A 267 31.35 -8.31 -12.00
C GLY A 267 32.20 -7.44 -11.07
N ASN A 268 32.95 -6.45 -11.58
CA ASN A 268 33.65 -5.52 -10.71
C ASN A 268 32.64 -4.60 -10.00
N ILE A 269 32.90 -4.33 -8.72
CA ILE A 269 32.03 -3.53 -7.86
C ILE A 269 32.77 -2.27 -7.44
N SER A 270 32.12 -1.12 -7.59
CA SER A 270 32.70 0.16 -7.20
C SER A 270 32.78 0.37 -5.68
N GLU A 271 33.53 1.39 -5.27
CA GLU A 271 33.41 1.99 -3.94
C GLU A 271 31.96 2.48 -3.69
N PRO A 272 31.48 2.47 -2.42
CA PRO A 272 30.13 2.91 -2.12
C PRO A 272 29.95 4.42 -2.35
N SER A 273 28.70 4.81 -2.63
CA SER A 273 28.25 6.19 -2.60
C SER A 273 28.43 6.84 -1.22
N ASN A 274 28.04 8.12 -1.10
CA ASN A 274 27.78 8.72 0.21
C ASN A 274 26.76 7.87 1.00
N VAL A 275 26.90 7.86 2.33
CA VAL A 275 25.90 7.24 3.22
C VAL A 275 24.69 8.16 3.31
N LEU A 276 23.52 7.67 2.91
CA LEU A 276 22.26 8.36 3.06
C LEU A 276 21.55 7.87 4.32
N LYS A 277 21.54 8.69 5.37
CA LYS A 277 20.73 8.44 6.56
C LYS A 277 19.31 8.95 6.34
N VAL A 278 18.32 8.06 6.33
CA VAL A 278 16.90 8.39 6.16
C VAL A 278 16.09 7.71 7.24
N THR A 279 15.26 8.49 7.94
CA THR A 279 14.24 7.96 8.83
C THR A 279 12.94 7.80 8.06
N THR A 280 12.39 6.58 8.02
CA THR A 280 11.04 6.32 7.49
C THR A 280 10.04 7.22 8.21
N SER A 281 8.97 7.58 7.52
CA SER A 281 7.90 8.33 8.17
C SER A 281 7.37 7.52 9.36
N SER A 282 6.86 8.20 10.37
CA SER A 282 6.03 7.51 11.38
C SER A 282 4.89 6.78 10.68
N ASP A 283 4.41 5.70 11.30
CA ASP A 283 3.26 4.98 10.76
C ASP A 283 2.07 5.92 10.84
N SER A 284 1.83 6.53 9.69
CA SER A 284 0.80 7.51 9.41
C SER A 284 -0.10 6.87 8.38
N SER A 285 -0.39 5.57 8.57
CA SER A 285 -1.62 4.98 8.09
C SER A 285 -2.79 5.77 8.70
N GLN A 286 -3.01 6.95 8.14
CA GLN A 286 -4.14 7.84 8.26
C GLN A 286 -4.81 7.88 9.63
N ASN A 287 -4.39 8.82 10.48
CA ASN A 287 -5.43 9.55 11.21
C ASN A 287 -5.94 10.65 10.29
N THR A 288 -6.60 10.26 9.20
CA THR A 288 -7.67 11.08 8.64
C THR A 288 -8.74 11.01 9.72
N GLY A 289 -8.69 11.89 10.72
CA GLY A 289 -9.68 11.92 11.78
C GLY A 289 -9.19 11.86 13.21
N PHE A 290 -10.18 11.87 14.10
CA PHE A 290 -9.98 11.59 15.52
C PHE A 290 -9.35 10.23 15.74
N TYR A 291 -8.50 10.13 16.77
CA TYR A 291 -7.91 8.87 17.19
C TYR A 291 -7.68 8.78 18.68
N VAL A 292 -7.76 7.56 19.21
CA VAL A 292 -7.48 7.26 20.62
C VAL A 292 -6.04 6.80 20.78
N LYS A 293 -5.36 7.30 21.81
CA LYS A 293 -4.08 6.77 22.27
C LYS A 293 -4.07 6.74 23.80
N GLY A 294 -4.18 5.52 24.34
CA GLY A 294 -4.35 5.29 25.77
C GLY A 294 -5.64 5.95 26.26
N THR A 295 -5.53 6.78 27.29
CA THR A 295 -6.66 7.48 27.90
C THR A 295 -7.10 8.75 27.16
N THR A 296 -6.40 9.15 26.10
CA THR A 296 -6.59 10.46 25.46
C THR A 296 -7.15 10.31 24.05
N LEU A 297 -8.18 11.10 23.75
CA LEU A 297 -8.65 11.35 22.39
C LEU A 297 -7.84 12.49 21.77
N TYR A 298 -7.39 12.31 20.53
CA TYR A 298 -6.68 13.32 19.75
C TYR A 298 -7.50 13.68 18.51
N ASP A 299 -7.49 14.96 18.15
CA ASP A 299 -8.07 15.41 16.87
C ASP A 299 -7.17 15.04 15.68
N GLY A 300 -7.67 15.32 14.46
CA GLY A 300 -6.96 15.02 13.22
C GLY A 300 -5.63 15.75 13.03
N ASN A 301 -5.37 16.81 13.80
CA ASN A 301 -4.07 17.49 13.81
C ASN A 301 -3.13 16.92 14.88
N GLY A 302 -3.57 15.92 15.65
CA GLY A 302 -2.79 15.29 16.71
C GLY A 302 -2.77 16.06 18.02
N ASN A 303 -3.74 16.96 18.26
CA ASN A 303 -3.87 17.65 19.53
C ASN A 303 -4.88 16.94 20.44
N PRO A 304 -4.61 16.80 21.77
CA PRO A 304 -5.59 16.28 22.71
C PRO A 304 -6.90 17.06 22.63
N PHE A 305 -8.01 16.35 22.45
CA PHE A 305 -9.33 16.92 22.36
C PHE A 305 -10.19 16.47 23.55
N VAL A 306 -10.58 17.43 24.38
CA VAL A 306 -11.40 17.20 25.58
C VAL A 306 -12.79 17.78 25.35
N MET A 307 -13.79 16.91 25.27
CA MET A 307 -15.16 17.31 24.93
C MET A 307 -15.84 18.09 26.06
N ARG A 308 -16.51 19.18 25.69
CA ARG A 308 -17.36 20.02 26.52
C ARG A 308 -18.57 20.39 25.69
N GLY A 309 -19.71 19.79 26.01
CA GLY A 309 -20.84 19.85 25.08
C GLY A 309 -22.19 19.50 25.66
N VAL A 310 -23.13 19.28 24.74
CA VAL A 310 -24.56 19.13 25.04
C VAL A 310 -25.14 18.03 24.15
N ASN A 311 -26.07 17.25 24.70
CA ASN A 311 -26.92 16.32 23.95
C ASN A 311 -28.10 17.06 23.31
N HIS A 312 -28.41 16.78 22.04
CA HIS A 312 -29.55 17.33 21.31
C HIS A 312 -30.46 16.21 20.81
N ALA A 313 -31.68 16.20 21.33
CA ALA A 313 -32.75 15.24 21.04
C ALA A 313 -33.37 15.39 19.63
N TYR A 314 -32.55 15.35 18.58
CA TYR A 314 -32.98 15.65 17.21
C TYR A 314 -34.13 14.76 16.72
N THR A 315 -34.03 13.43 16.88
CA THR A 315 -35.00 12.50 16.28
C THR A 315 -36.45 12.74 16.72
N TRP A 316 -36.66 13.27 17.94
CA TRP A 316 -37.99 13.61 18.48
C TRP A 316 -38.45 15.03 18.14
N TYR A 317 -37.53 15.91 17.72
CA TYR A 317 -37.78 17.34 17.51
C TYR A 317 -37.20 17.84 16.17
N LYS A 318 -37.39 17.04 15.11
CA LYS A 318 -36.96 17.38 13.75
C LYS A 318 -37.53 18.75 13.33
N GLY A 319 -36.71 19.56 12.67
CA GLY A 319 -37.01 20.94 12.29
C GLY A 319 -36.47 21.98 13.26
N GLN A 320 -35.99 21.58 14.45
CA GLN A 320 -35.37 22.49 15.42
C GLN A 320 -33.86 22.65 15.22
N GLU A 321 -33.21 21.80 14.43
CA GLU A 321 -31.75 21.74 14.28
C GLU A 321 -31.13 23.08 13.83
N SER A 322 -31.81 23.80 12.92
CA SER A 322 -31.38 25.11 12.42
C SER A 322 -31.37 26.21 13.47
N VAL A 323 -32.09 26.01 14.58
CA VAL A 323 -32.15 26.93 15.72
C VAL A 323 -31.27 26.42 16.87
N ALA A 324 -31.41 25.14 17.21
CA ALA A 324 -30.77 24.51 18.35
C ALA A 324 -29.25 24.38 18.18
N ILE A 325 -28.75 23.92 17.03
CA ILE A 325 -27.32 23.67 16.84
C ILE A 325 -26.50 24.98 16.94
N PRO A 326 -26.88 26.09 16.27
CA PRO A 326 -26.20 27.36 16.47
C PRO A 326 -26.33 27.90 17.90
N ALA A 327 -27.46 27.68 18.58
CA ALA A 327 -27.65 28.10 19.96
C ALA A 327 -26.75 27.32 20.92
N ILE A 328 -26.60 26.01 20.73
CA ILE A 328 -25.66 25.16 21.47
C ILE A 328 -24.22 25.65 21.24
N ALA A 329 -23.83 25.92 19.99
CA ALA A 329 -22.48 26.45 19.71
C ALA A 329 -22.20 27.79 20.41
N LYS A 330 -23.20 28.69 20.50
CA LYS A 330 -23.08 29.98 21.22
C LYS A 330 -22.84 29.83 22.72
N THR A 331 -23.12 28.68 23.31
CA THR A 331 -22.75 28.40 24.71
C THR A 331 -21.24 28.29 24.91
N GLY A 332 -20.47 28.13 23.83
CA GLY A 332 -19.05 27.80 23.85
C GLY A 332 -18.77 26.30 23.74
N ALA A 333 -19.80 25.46 23.58
CA ALA A 333 -19.64 24.01 23.37
C ALA A 333 -18.67 23.73 22.21
N ASN A 334 -17.81 22.73 22.38
CA ASN A 334 -16.94 22.24 21.31
C ASN A 334 -17.47 20.94 20.67
N THR A 335 -18.48 20.33 21.29
CA THR A 335 -19.04 19.04 20.88
C THR A 335 -20.57 19.06 21.03
N ILE A 336 -21.27 18.42 20.11
CA ILE A 336 -22.70 18.12 20.20
C ILE A 336 -22.91 16.62 19.99
N ARG A 337 -23.70 15.98 20.86
CA ARG A 337 -24.18 14.60 20.65
C ARG A 337 -25.61 14.64 20.17
N ILE A 338 -25.87 14.07 19.00
CA ILE A 338 -27.13 14.18 18.28
C ILE A 338 -27.83 12.84 18.30
N VAL A 339 -29.01 12.82 18.93
CA VAL A 339 -29.90 11.67 19.07
C VAL A 339 -30.56 11.36 17.72
N LEU A 340 -30.31 10.18 17.18
CA LEU A 340 -30.90 9.67 15.94
C LEU A 340 -31.78 8.44 16.20
N SER A 341 -32.61 8.11 15.22
CA SER A 341 -33.33 6.85 15.17
C SER A 341 -33.01 6.02 13.94
N ASP A 342 -32.89 4.70 14.13
CA ASP A 342 -32.73 3.74 13.03
C ASP A 342 -34.05 3.20 12.46
N GLY A 343 -35.18 3.56 13.07
CA GLY A 343 -36.52 3.11 12.68
C GLY A 343 -37.10 1.99 13.54
N GLN A 344 -36.39 1.49 14.55
CA GLN A 344 -36.90 0.39 15.40
C GLN A 344 -37.95 0.85 16.42
N GLN A 345 -37.82 2.05 16.98
CA GLN A 345 -38.75 2.65 17.94
C GLN A 345 -39.34 3.96 17.42
N TRP A 346 -38.53 4.82 16.80
CA TRP A 346 -38.98 6.12 16.27
C TRP A 346 -38.87 6.20 14.75
N THR A 347 -39.20 7.38 14.21
CA THR A 347 -39.11 7.59 12.75
C THR A 347 -37.65 7.68 12.35
N LYS A 348 -37.20 6.70 11.56
CA LYS A 348 -35.83 6.60 11.02
C LYS A 348 -35.32 7.95 10.49
N ASP A 349 -34.09 8.27 10.86
CA ASP A 349 -33.33 9.40 10.31
C ASP A 349 -32.54 8.94 9.10
N ASP A 350 -32.80 9.56 7.94
CA ASP A 350 -32.17 9.17 6.68
C ASP A 350 -30.80 9.81 6.45
N LEU A 351 -30.12 9.38 5.39
CA LEU A 351 -28.80 9.87 5.04
C LEU A 351 -28.75 11.40 4.87
N SER A 352 -29.80 11.99 4.30
CA SER A 352 -29.86 13.43 4.04
C SER A 352 -29.95 14.21 5.35
N ALA A 353 -30.73 13.72 6.31
CA ALA A 353 -30.81 14.28 7.65
C ALA A 353 -29.42 14.29 8.32
N LEU A 354 -28.71 13.16 8.30
CA LEU A 354 -27.37 13.06 8.89
C LEU A 354 -26.37 14.02 8.24
N GLN A 355 -26.37 14.09 6.91
CA GLN A 355 -25.49 15.02 6.18
C GLN A 355 -25.79 16.49 6.51
N ASN A 356 -27.07 16.85 6.66
CA ASN A 356 -27.47 18.19 7.06
C ASN A 356 -27.01 18.52 8.49
N LEU A 357 -27.23 17.61 9.45
CA LEU A 357 -26.80 17.77 10.83
C LEU A 357 -25.28 17.94 10.97
N ILE A 358 -24.52 17.12 10.26
CA ILE A 358 -23.04 17.22 10.22
C ILE A 358 -22.63 18.58 9.64
N THR A 359 -23.19 18.96 8.49
CA THR A 359 -22.84 20.22 7.81
C THR A 359 -23.13 21.42 8.69
N LEU A 360 -24.32 21.47 9.31
CA LEU A 360 -24.71 22.55 10.18
C LEU A 360 -23.83 22.63 11.44
N SER A 361 -23.45 21.49 12.01
CA SER A 361 -22.56 21.45 13.17
C SER A 361 -21.13 21.90 12.81
N GLU A 362 -20.61 21.47 11.66
CA GLU A 362 -19.29 21.89 11.15
C GLU A 362 -19.24 23.39 10.89
N GLN A 363 -20.30 23.98 10.31
CA GLN A 363 -20.43 25.43 10.11
C GLN A 363 -20.38 26.20 11.44
N ASN A 364 -20.84 25.56 12.52
CA ASN A 364 -20.81 26.10 13.88
C ASN A 364 -19.60 25.62 14.70
N LYS A 365 -18.62 24.96 14.05
CA LYS A 365 -17.36 24.48 14.65
C LYS A 365 -17.56 23.49 15.82
N LEU A 366 -18.62 22.70 15.76
CA LEU A 366 -18.91 21.64 16.71
C LEU A 366 -18.43 20.30 16.17
N VAL A 367 -17.67 19.56 16.97
CA VAL A 367 -17.47 18.12 16.77
C VAL A 367 -18.80 17.41 16.99
N VAL A 368 -19.13 16.46 16.13
CA VAL A 368 -20.42 15.78 16.15
C VAL A 368 -20.22 14.36 16.66
N ILE A 369 -20.99 13.99 17.69
CA ILE A 369 -21.22 12.58 18.02
C ILE A 369 -22.60 12.24 17.48
N LEU A 370 -22.66 11.28 16.56
CA LEU A 370 -23.93 10.71 16.12
C LEU A 370 -24.17 9.43 16.91
N GLU A 371 -25.38 9.27 17.44
CA GLU A 371 -25.80 8.11 18.23
C GLU A 371 -27.18 7.62 17.78
N VAL A 372 -27.41 6.29 17.79
CA VAL A 372 -28.74 5.72 17.57
C VAL A 372 -29.39 5.32 18.89
N HIS A 373 -30.57 5.86 19.13
CA HIS A 373 -31.24 5.79 20.43
C HIS A 373 -32.19 4.60 20.59
N ASP A 374 -32.58 3.92 19.51
CA ASP A 374 -33.57 2.83 19.56
C ASP A 374 -33.07 1.58 20.32
N GLY A 375 -31.78 1.51 20.66
CA GLY A 375 -31.16 0.43 21.42
C GLY A 375 -31.24 0.57 22.94
N THR A 376 -31.70 1.71 23.45
CA THR A 376 -31.67 2.07 24.88
C THR A 376 -32.27 0.98 25.77
N GLY A 377 -31.45 0.46 26.69
CA GLY A 377 -31.85 -0.54 27.69
C GLY A 377 -32.14 -1.94 27.15
N ASN A 378 -31.90 -2.20 25.86
CA ASN A 378 -32.24 -3.46 25.23
C ASN A 378 -31.06 -4.45 25.25
N ASP A 379 -31.27 -5.66 25.77
CA ASP A 379 -30.22 -6.69 25.87
C ASP A 379 -30.07 -7.54 24.60
N ASN A 380 -31.00 -7.41 23.64
CA ASN A 380 -31.04 -8.26 22.47
C ASN A 380 -29.95 -7.87 21.46
N ALA A 381 -29.01 -8.79 21.20
CA ALA A 381 -27.95 -8.60 20.22
C ALA A 381 -28.47 -8.35 18.78
N ALA A 382 -29.69 -8.79 18.45
CA ALA A 382 -30.30 -8.49 17.16
C ALA A 382 -30.63 -7.00 16.99
N VAL A 383 -30.97 -6.30 18.09
CA VAL A 383 -31.22 -4.85 18.08
C VAL A 383 -29.92 -4.11 17.79
N LEU A 384 -28.83 -4.43 18.49
CA LEU A 384 -27.51 -3.85 18.21
C LEU A 384 -27.02 -4.14 16.77
N ASN A 385 -27.30 -5.34 16.26
CA ASN A 385 -26.94 -5.69 14.88
C ASN A 385 -27.68 -4.84 13.84
N LYS A 386 -28.97 -4.55 14.05
CA LYS A 386 -29.75 -3.65 13.19
C LYS A 386 -29.25 -2.21 13.25
N ILE A 387 -28.84 -1.75 14.44
CA ILE A 387 -28.19 -0.44 14.59
C ILE A 387 -26.87 -0.41 13.80
N ALA A 388 -26.08 -1.49 13.86
CA ALA A 388 -24.88 -1.59 13.03
C ALA A 388 -25.20 -1.59 11.52
N ASP A 389 -26.30 -2.21 11.08
CA ASP A 389 -26.76 -2.15 9.68
C ASP A 389 -27.17 -0.74 9.28
N TYR A 390 -27.83 0.01 10.16
CA TYR A 390 -28.14 1.42 9.95
C TYR A 390 -26.86 2.24 9.71
N TRP A 391 -25.82 2.07 10.51
CA TRP A 391 -24.56 2.79 10.28
C TRP A 391 -23.86 2.40 8.97
N ILE A 392 -23.99 1.16 8.52
CA ILE A 392 -23.47 0.71 7.22
C ILE A 392 -24.25 1.34 6.08
N GLU A 393 -25.57 1.48 6.22
CA GLU A 393 -26.41 2.22 5.28
C GLU A 393 -26.01 3.70 5.23
N MET A 394 -25.74 4.32 6.39
CA MET A 394 -25.37 5.73 6.52
C MET A 394 -23.88 6.02 6.33
N LYS A 395 -23.07 5.03 5.95
CA LYS A 395 -21.60 5.16 5.93
C LYS A 395 -21.06 6.30 5.07
N SER A 396 -21.79 6.74 4.05
CA SER A 396 -21.40 7.87 3.20
C SER A 396 -21.55 9.24 3.90
N ALA A 397 -22.27 9.33 5.02
CA ALA A 397 -22.22 10.50 5.91
C ALA A 397 -21.02 10.46 6.85
N LEU A 398 -20.41 9.29 7.07
CA LEU A 398 -19.32 9.08 8.04
C LEU A 398 -17.93 9.09 7.38
N ILE A 399 -17.78 8.40 6.24
CA ILE A 399 -16.52 8.27 5.52
C ILE A 399 -16.11 9.64 4.95
N GLY A 400 -14.88 10.06 5.24
CA GLY A 400 -14.36 11.39 4.91
C GLY A 400 -14.71 12.47 5.95
N LYS A 401 -15.48 12.13 7.00
CA LYS A 401 -15.86 13.00 8.11
C LYS A 401 -15.20 12.62 9.42
N GLU A 402 -14.14 11.82 9.38
CA GLU A 402 -13.48 11.31 10.58
C GLU A 402 -12.83 12.43 11.43
N ASN A 403 -12.55 13.60 10.86
CA ASN A 403 -12.02 14.79 11.57
C ASN A 403 -13.06 15.55 12.39
N THR A 404 -14.33 15.33 12.11
CA THR A 404 -15.44 16.14 12.64
C THR A 404 -16.53 15.28 13.27
N VAL A 405 -16.58 13.99 12.96
CA VAL A 405 -17.64 13.06 13.39
C VAL A 405 -17.06 11.86 14.13
N ILE A 406 -17.64 11.60 15.31
CA ILE A 406 -17.42 10.41 16.14
C ILE A 406 -18.71 9.58 16.12
N LEU A 407 -18.55 8.27 15.99
CA LEU A 407 -19.66 7.33 15.91
C LEU A 407 -19.93 6.70 17.27
N ASN A 408 -20.99 7.09 17.96
CA ASN A 408 -21.49 6.38 19.13
C ASN A 408 -22.47 5.30 18.66
N ILE A 409 -22.10 4.02 18.79
CA ILE A 409 -22.81 2.94 18.08
C ILE A 409 -24.29 2.89 18.45
N ALA A 410 -24.61 2.88 19.72
CA ALA A 410 -25.98 2.81 20.22
C ALA A 410 -26.03 3.43 21.61
N ASN A 411 -27.03 4.27 21.87
CA ASN A 411 -27.30 4.76 23.21
C ASN A 411 -27.61 3.59 24.14
N GLU A 412 -26.87 3.48 25.23
CA GLU A 412 -27.25 2.68 26.40
C GLU A 412 -27.68 1.23 26.09
N TRP A 413 -27.12 0.64 25.03
CA TRP A 413 -27.44 -0.74 24.67
C TRP A 413 -26.93 -1.68 25.76
N PHE A 414 -27.73 -2.71 26.06
CA PHE A 414 -27.55 -3.65 27.16
C PHE A 414 -27.91 -3.05 28.53
N GLY A 415 -29.20 -3.11 28.88
CA GLY A 415 -29.75 -2.58 30.13
C GLY A 415 -29.47 -3.43 31.36
N THR A 416 -29.20 -4.73 31.19
CA THR A 416 -28.77 -5.58 32.30
C THR A 416 -27.35 -5.21 32.77
N TRP A 417 -27.12 -5.26 34.08
CA TRP A 417 -25.80 -5.03 34.70
C TRP A 417 -24.88 -6.25 34.54
N ASP A 418 -24.68 -6.69 33.30
CA ASP A 418 -23.74 -7.76 32.93
C ASP A 418 -22.75 -7.25 31.87
N GLY A 419 -21.46 -7.35 32.18
CA GLY A 419 -20.40 -6.93 31.29
C GLY A 419 -20.10 -7.93 30.17
N ASN A 420 -20.40 -9.23 30.37
CA ASN A 420 -20.06 -10.25 29.39
C ASN A 420 -20.96 -10.15 28.15
N GLY A 421 -22.29 -10.12 28.31
CA GLY A 421 -23.22 -9.98 27.20
C GLY A 421 -23.01 -8.67 26.43
N TRP A 422 -22.83 -7.56 27.15
CA TRP A 422 -22.44 -6.26 26.60
C TRP A 422 -21.18 -6.36 25.73
N ALA A 423 -20.11 -6.97 26.25
CA ALA A 423 -18.86 -7.08 25.52
C ALA A 423 -18.98 -7.97 24.26
N GLN A 424 -19.71 -9.09 24.34
CA GLN A 424 -19.91 -9.95 23.15
C GLN A 424 -20.65 -9.21 22.03
N GLY A 425 -21.64 -8.38 22.37
CA GLY A 425 -22.34 -7.54 21.39
C GLY A 425 -21.37 -6.62 20.65
N TYR A 426 -20.63 -5.78 21.36
CA TYR A 426 -19.71 -4.82 20.72
C TYR A 426 -18.55 -5.48 19.99
N LYS A 427 -18.00 -6.59 20.50
CA LYS A 427 -16.98 -7.38 19.79
C LYS A 427 -17.50 -7.96 18.47
N SER A 428 -18.81 -8.14 18.32
CA SER A 428 -19.42 -8.60 17.07
C SER A 428 -19.64 -7.46 16.06
N VAL A 429 -20.09 -6.29 16.52
CA VAL A 429 -20.48 -5.20 15.61
C VAL A 429 -19.34 -4.25 15.25
N ILE A 430 -18.32 -4.08 16.10
CA ILE A 430 -17.18 -3.21 15.78
C ILE A 430 -16.43 -3.70 14.53
N PRO A 431 -16.00 -4.98 14.41
CA PRO A 431 -15.38 -5.47 13.18
C PRO A 431 -16.29 -5.33 11.95
N LYS A 432 -17.61 -5.54 12.12
CA LYS A 432 -18.60 -5.38 11.06
C LYS A 432 -18.61 -3.93 10.52
N LEU A 433 -18.58 -2.93 11.40
CA LEU A 433 -18.49 -1.51 11.00
C LEU A 433 -17.16 -1.18 10.33
N ARG A 434 -16.04 -1.70 10.85
CA ARG A 434 -14.71 -1.50 10.24
C ARG A 434 -14.62 -2.12 8.85
N ASN A 435 -15.15 -3.32 8.66
CA ASN A 435 -15.20 -3.99 7.36
C ASN A 435 -16.05 -3.22 6.32
N ALA A 436 -17.01 -2.42 6.77
CA ALA A 436 -17.79 -1.55 5.90
C ALA A 436 -17.05 -0.27 5.45
N GLY A 437 -15.85 -0.03 6.00
CA GLY A 437 -14.99 1.10 5.67
C GLY A 437 -15.08 2.29 6.64
N ILE A 438 -15.83 2.16 7.74
CA ILE A 438 -16.00 3.24 8.73
C ILE A 438 -14.74 3.35 9.60
N LYS A 439 -14.05 4.50 9.50
CA LYS A 439 -12.77 4.76 10.18
C LYS A 439 -12.87 5.74 11.35
N ASN A 440 -14.02 6.40 11.54
CA ASN A 440 -14.27 7.33 12.64
C ASN A 440 -13.91 6.69 13.98
N THR A 441 -13.50 7.49 14.97
CA THR A 441 -13.46 7.00 16.35
C THR A 441 -14.84 6.47 16.72
N ILE A 442 -14.85 5.27 17.30
CA ILE A 442 -16.06 4.63 17.80
C ILE A 442 -16.19 4.95 19.29
N MET A 443 -17.39 5.31 19.73
CA MET A 443 -17.77 5.48 21.12
C MET A 443 -18.75 4.39 21.53
N VAL A 444 -18.47 3.74 22.66
CA VAL A 444 -19.26 2.64 23.22
C VAL A 444 -19.75 3.01 24.62
N ASP A 445 -21.06 3.02 24.82
CA ASP A 445 -21.67 3.30 26.13
C ASP A 445 -21.51 2.10 27.06
N ALA A 446 -21.41 2.37 28.36
CA ALA A 446 -21.45 1.32 29.37
C ALA A 446 -22.78 0.56 29.35
N ALA A 447 -22.77 -0.67 29.85
CA ALA A 447 -24.01 -1.41 30.10
C ALA A 447 -24.83 -0.74 31.21
N GLY A 448 -25.99 -1.30 31.52
CA GLY A 448 -26.80 -0.85 32.65
C GLY A 448 -27.35 0.55 32.43
N TRP A 449 -27.86 0.83 31.23
CA TRP A 449 -28.35 2.17 30.85
C TRP A 449 -27.24 3.23 30.95
N GLY A 450 -26.01 2.87 30.56
CA GLY A 450 -24.84 3.73 30.71
C GLY A 450 -24.33 3.91 32.15
N GLN A 451 -25.07 3.43 33.16
CA GLN A 451 -24.76 3.62 34.59
C GLN A 451 -24.01 2.45 35.24
N TYR A 452 -23.66 1.39 34.49
CA TYR A 452 -22.86 0.26 34.99
C TYR A 452 -21.44 0.24 34.39
N PRO A 453 -20.56 1.19 34.78
CA PRO A 453 -19.22 1.34 34.19
C PRO A 453 -18.29 0.16 34.48
N LYS A 454 -18.67 -0.73 35.40
CA LYS A 454 -17.96 -2.00 35.64
C LYS A 454 -17.91 -2.89 34.39
N SER A 455 -18.87 -2.77 33.46
CA SER A 455 -18.76 -3.43 32.15
C SER A 455 -17.48 -3.01 31.42
N ILE A 456 -17.12 -1.72 31.47
CA ILE A 456 -15.91 -1.17 30.88
C ILE A 456 -14.67 -1.61 31.68
N PHE A 457 -14.72 -1.60 33.01
CA PHE A 457 -13.54 -1.97 33.83
C PHE A 457 -13.10 -3.41 33.59
N ASP A 458 -14.08 -4.31 33.47
CA ASP A 458 -13.85 -5.75 33.36
C ASP A 458 -13.61 -6.19 31.91
N TYR A 459 -14.32 -5.58 30.95
CA TYR A 459 -14.34 -6.06 29.56
C TYR A 459 -13.96 -5.01 28.51
N GLY A 460 -13.78 -3.74 28.89
CA GLY A 460 -13.48 -2.64 27.97
C GLY A 460 -12.22 -2.89 27.12
N THR A 461 -11.16 -3.46 27.71
CA THR A 461 -9.96 -3.83 26.94
C THR A 461 -10.27 -4.87 25.86
N GLN A 462 -11.17 -5.83 26.12
CA GLN A 462 -11.56 -6.83 25.12
C GLN A 462 -12.38 -6.23 23.98
N VAL A 463 -13.25 -5.26 24.30
CA VAL A 463 -14.03 -4.51 23.29
C VAL A 463 -13.11 -3.64 22.45
N PHE A 464 -12.20 -2.89 23.09
CA PHE A 464 -11.16 -2.12 22.42
C PHE A 464 -10.30 -3.01 21.54
N ASP A 465 -9.96 -4.22 22.02
CA ASP A 465 -9.10 -5.12 21.28
C ASP A 465 -9.74 -5.72 20.04
N ALA A 466 -11.05 -5.84 20.03
CA ALA A 466 -11.82 -6.26 18.86
C ALA A 466 -11.89 -5.18 17.76
N ASP A 467 -11.52 -3.93 18.05
CA ASP A 467 -11.34 -2.91 17.02
C ASP A 467 -9.99 -3.11 16.29
N PRO A 468 -9.97 -3.55 15.02
CA PRO A 468 -8.72 -3.69 14.28
C PRO A 468 -7.97 -2.35 14.09
N LEU A 469 -8.67 -1.21 14.20
CA LEU A 469 -8.04 0.12 14.12
C LEU A 469 -7.57 0.66 15.48
N LYS A 470 -7.91 -0.03 16.58
CA LYS A 470 -7.62 0.42 17.96
C LYS A 470 -8.06 1.88 18.20
N ASN A 471 -9.19 2.28 17.63
CA ASN A 471 -9.73 3.63 17.67
C ASN A 471 -11.15 3.64 18.26
N THR A 472 -11.27 3.10 19.46
CA THR A 472 -12.51 3.01 20.23
C THR A 472 -12.32 3.70 21.59
N MET A 473 -13.31 4.48 22.02
CA MET A 473 -13.42 5.09 23.35
C MET A 473 -14.73 4.68 24.03
N PHE A 474 -14.84 4.95 25.33
CA PHE A 474 -15.99 4.54 26.13
C PHE A 474 -16.73 5.73 26.72
N SER A 475 -18.03 5.56 26.93
CA SER A 475 -18.93 6.54 27.54
C SER A 475 -19.56 5.98 28.81
N ILE A 476 -19.65 6.81 29.86
CA ILE A 476 -20.45 6.55 31.06
C ILE A 476 -21.55 7.60 31.11
N HIS A 477 -22.77 7.19 31.44
CA HIS A 477 -23.87 8.11 31.70
C HIS A 477 -24.02 8.26 33.19
N MET A 478 -23.64 9.42 33.72
CA MET A 478 -23.57 9.65 35.16
C MET A 478 -24.86 10.32 35.63
N TYR A 479 -25.85 9.50 35.99
CA TYR A 479 -27.00 9.91 36.78
C TYR A 479 -26.85 9.44 38.23
N GLU A 480 -27.91 9.01 38.90
CA GLU A 480 -27.91 8.76 40.34
C GLU A 480 -27.02 7.57 40.75
N TYR A 481 -26.87 6.55 39.89
CA TYR A 481 -26.12 5.34 40.23
C TYR A 481 -24.63 5.47 39.93
N ALA A 482 -24.27 6.07 38.79
CA ALA A 482 -22.89 6.24 38.36
C ALA A 482 -22.26 7.59 38.76
N GLY A 483 -23.08 8.57 39.18
CA GLY A 483 -22.68 9.94 39.47
C GLY A 483 -23.23 10.52 40.77
N GLY A 484 -23.89 9.74 41.63
CA GLY A 484 -24.62 10.29 42.78
C GLY A 484 -23.79 10.90 43.91
N ASN A 485 -22.46 10.76 43.91
CA ASN A 485 -21.57 11.42 44.86
C ASN A 485 -20.11 11.44 44.36
N ALA A 486 -19.28 12.29 44.99
CA ALA A 486 -17.89 12.51 44.62
C ALA A 486 -17.01 11.24 44.61
N GLU A 487 -17.23 10.31 45.54
CA GLU A 487 -16.45 9.06 45.61
C GLU A 487 -16.79 8.16 44.42
N THR A 488 -18.08 7.97 44.15
CA THR A 488 -18.57 7.19 43.00
C THR A 488 -18.07 7.78 41.68
N VAL A 489 -18.19 9.10 41.49
CA VAL A 489 -17.72 9.80 40.28
C VAL A 489 -16.23 9.55 40.05
N LYS A 490 -15.39 9.79 41.07
CA LYS A 490 -13.94 9.65 40.97
C LYS A 490 -13.53 8.21 40.70
N SER A 491 -14.10 7.26 41.45
CA SER A 491 -13.82 5.84 41.29
C SER A 491 -14.19 5.36 39.88
N ASN A 492 -15.37 5.75 39.38
CA ASN A 492 -15.81 5.35 38.05
C ASN A 492 -14.89 5.88 36.93
N ILE A 493 -14.46 7.15 37.02
CA ILE A 493 -13.50 7.73 36.08
C ILE A 493 -12.15 7.01 36.18
N ASP A 494 -11.59 6.92 37.38
CA ASP A 494 -10.24 6.36 37.58
C ASP A 494 -10.18 4.88 37.16
N ASN A 495 -11.22 4.10 37.41
CA ASN A 495 -11.25 2.68 37.03
C ASN A 495 -11.19 2.46 35.53
N VAL A 496 -11.78 3.34 34.69
CA VAL A 496 -11.60 3.27 33.23
C VAL A 496 -10.19 3.71 32.83
N LEU A 497 -9.74 4.85 33.35
CA LEU A 497 -8.44 5.42 32.97
C LEU A 497 -7.27 4.50 33.35
N ASN A 498 -7.38 3.81 34.49
CA ASN A 498 -6.40 2.81 34.95
C ASN A 498 -6.31 1.58 34.04
N LYS A 499 -7.31 1.34 33.17
CA LYS A 499 -7.26 0.33 32.11
C LYS A 499 -6.62 0.84 30.82
N ASN A 500 -6.12 2.08 30.83
CA ASN A 500 -5.56 2.78 29.68
C ASN A 500 -6.57 2.93 28.53
N LEU A 501 -7.83 3.19 28.87
CA LEU A 501 -8.93 3.39 27.92
C LEU A 501 -9.40 4.85 27.95
N ALA A 502 -9.68 5.43 26.79
CA ALA A 502 -10.24 6.78 26.70
C ALA A 502 -11.71 6.80 27.14
N LEU A 503 -12.07 7.85 27.89
CA LEU A 503 -13.38 8.00 28.52
C LEU A 503 -14.01 9.36 28.21
N ILE A 504 -15.34 9.36 28.06
CA ILE A 504 -16.21 10.53 28.17
C ILE A 504 -17.34 10.25 29.18
N ILE A 505 -17.84 11.29 29.83
CA ILE A 505 -19.16 11.28 30.46
C ILE A 505 -20.19 11.72 29.42
N GLY A 506 -20.75 10.77 28.66
CA GLY A 506 -21.58 11.06 27.48
C GLY A 506 -22.93 11.68 27.82
N GLU A 507 -23.40 11.48 29.05
CA GLU A 507 -24.60 12.10 29.60
C GLU A 507 -24.43 12.30 31.11
N PHE A 508 -24.99 13.40 31.63
CA PHE A 508 -25.22 13.61 33.06
C PHE A 508 -26.24 14.75 33.24
N GLY A 509 -26.90 14.76 34.40
CA GLY A 509 -27.76 15.85 34.86
C GLY A 509 -27.29 16.38 36.23
N ILE A 510 -28.07 17.29 36.82
CA ILE A 510 -27.84 17.74 38.21
C ILE A 510 -28.61 16.92 39.26
N LYS A 511 -29.58 16.12 38.79
CA LYS A 511 -30.38 15.18 39.58
C LYS A 511 -30.99 14.16 38.62
N HIS A 512 -31.53 13.06 39.15
CA HIS A 512 -32.29 12.10 38.37
C HIS A 512 -33.42 11.47 39.19
N THR A 513 -34.22 10.59 38.58
CA THR A 513 -35.46 10.01 39.12
C THR A 513 -35.35 9.55 40.58
N ASN A 514 -34.24 8.93 40.97
CA ASN A 514 -34.09 8.33 42.30
C ASN A 514 -33.05 9.02 43.20
N GLY A 515 -32.49 10.16 42.81
CA GLY A 515 -31.49 10.82 43.65
C GLY A 515 -30.75 12.00 43.03
N ASP A 516 -29.85 12.54 43.84
CA ASP A 516 -28.93 13.61 43.48
C ASP A 516 -27.87 13.11 42.48
N VAL A 517 -27.27 14.04 41.72
CA VAL A 517 -26.13 13.77 40.84
C VAL A 517 -25.07 14.83 41.13
N ASP A 518 -23.86 14.39 41.48
CA ASP A 518 -22.75 15.29 41.85
C ASP A 518 -22.07 15.87 40.59
N GLU A 519 -22.82 16.69 39.85
CA GLU A 519 -22.41 17.39 38.64
C GLU A 519 -21.15 18.23 38.86
N ALA A 520 -21.03 18.84 40.04
CA ALA A 520 -19.87 19.64 40.42
C ALA A 520 -18.59 18.79 40.46
N THR A 521 -18.64 17.58 41.02
CA THR A 521 -17.50 16.66 41.00
C THR A 521 -17.29 16.06 39.61
N ILE A 522 -18.35 15.75 38.86
CA ILE A 522 -18.24 15.29 37.46
C ILE A 522 -17.41 16.29 36.65
N MET A 523 -17.81 17.55 36.61
CA MET A 523 -17.13 18.57 35.80
C MET A 523 -15.72 18.87 36.31
N SER A 524 -15.52 19.03 37.62
CA SER A 524 -14.21 19.37 38.18
C SER A 524 -13.20 18.23 38.03
N TYR A 525 -13.60 16.98 38.28
CA TYR A 525 -12.70 15.84 38.16
C TYR A 525 -12.46 15.46 36.69
N ALA A 526 -13.46 15.59 35.83
CA ALA A 526 -13.27 15.41 34.39
C ALA A 526 -12.28 16.45 33.83
N GLN A 527 -12.35 17.71 34.28
CA GLN A 527 -11.35 18.72 33.96
C GLN A 527 -9.95 18.34 34.47
N GLN A 528 -9.83 17.88 35.71
CA GLN A 528 -8.55 17.45 36.28
C GLN A 528 -7.93 16.28 35.51
N LYS A 529 -8.75 15.34 35.02
CA LYS A 529 -8.30 14.12 34.35
C LYS A 529 -8.23 14.20 32.83
N GLY A 530 -8.66 15.32 32.24
CA GLY A 530 -8.76 15.47 30.78
C GLY A 530 -9.86 14.60 30.16
N VAL A 531 -10.90 14.27 30.92
CA VAL A 531 -12.07 13.51 30.47
C VAL A 531 -13.11 14.46 29.90
N GLY A 532 -13.75 14.08 28.79
CA GLY A 532 -14.83 14.85 28.18
C GLY A 532 -16.15 14.70 28.95
N TYR A 533 -17.07 15.66 28.79
CA TYR A 533 -18.45 15.50 29.28
C TYR A 533 -19.47 16.18 28.36
N LEU A 534 -20.71 15.69 28.39
CA LEU A 534 -21.86 16.29 27.70
C LEU A 534 -23.09 16.32 28.61
N GLY A 535 -23.70 17.49 28.80
CA GLY A 535 -24.95 17.61 29.57
C GLY A 535 -26.14 17.00 28.83
N TRP A 536 -27.02 16.31 29.55
CA TRP A 536 -28.29 15.80 29.03
C TRP A 536 -29.47 16.62 29.56
N SER A 537 -30.20 17.39 28.76
CA SER A 537 -30.01 17.67 27.33
C SER A 537 -30.48 19.08 26.98
N TRP A 538 -30.27 19.52 25.73
CA TRP A 538 -30.56 20.90 25.33
C TRP A 538 -31.98 21.35 25.68
N LYS A 539 -32.98 20.59 25.19
CA LYS A 539 -34.41 20.85 25.39
C LYS A 539 -35.22 19.64 24.90
N GLY A 540 -36.41 19.45 25.47
CA GLY A 540 -37.42 18.53 24.97
C GLY A 540 -37.54 17.25 25.79
N ASN A 541 -37.04 17.23 27.03
CA ASN A 541 -37.38 16.15 27.94
C ASN A 541 -38.88 16.19 28.26
N GLY A 542 -39.45 15.02 28.53
CA GLY A 542 -40.84 14.87 28.92
C GLY A 542 -41.00 13.81 30.01
N SER A 543 -42.22 13.41 30.31
CA SER A 543 -42.53 12.34 31.28
C SER A 543 -41.99 12.60 32.69
N GLY A 544 -41.96 13.86 33.12
CA GLY A 544 -41.46 14.23 34.45
C GLY A 544 -39.95 14.46 34.50
N LEU A 545 -39.24 14.34 33.38
CA LEU A 545 -37.80 14.59 33.24
C LEU A 545 -37.50 16.00 32.69
N GLU A 546 -38.48 16.89 32.62
CA GLU A 546 -38.32 18.27 32.08
C GLU A 546 -37.26 19.07 32.84
N TYR A 547 -36.95 18.68 34.09
CA TYR A 547 -35.87 19.30 34.87
C TYR A 547 -34.47 19.07 34.29
N LEU A 548 -34.31 18.14 33.34
CA LEU A 548 -33.07 17.89 32.60
C LEU A 548 -32.92 18.78 31.36
N ASP A 549 -33.94 19.58 30.99
CA ASP A 549 -33.76 20.59 29.93
C ASP A 549 -32.72 21.61 30.39
N MET A 550 -31.72 21.89 29.56
CA MET A 550 -30.70 22.93 29.82
C MET A 550 -31.19 24.32 29.38
N SER A 551 -32.08 24.39 28.40
CA SER A 551 -32.62 25.64 27.86
C SER A 551 -34.14 25.70 27.95
N ASN A 552 -34.67 26.87 28.32
CA ASN A 552 -36.12 27.07 28.35
C ASN A 552 -36.72 27.09 26.92
N ASP A 553 -35.94 27.51 25.92
CA ASP A 553 -36.33 27.63 24.52
C ASP A 553 -35.25 27.06 23.56
N TRP A 554 -35.64 26.68 22.35
CA TRP A 554 -34.70 26.09 21.38
C TRP A 554 -33.57 27.05 20.97
N ALA A 555 -33.81 28.36 21.01
CA ALA A 555 -32.85 29.39 20.62
C ALA A 555 -31.82 29.72 21.71
N GLY A 556 -31.94 29.14 22.91
CA GLY A 556 -30.98 29.36 23.99
C GLY A 556 -31.06 30.76 24.58
N SER A 557 -32.25 31.37 24.58
CA SER A 557 -32.46 32.74 25.06
C SER A 557 -32.38 32.83 26.59
N SER A 558 -32.70 31.73 27.29
CA SER A 558 -32.53 31.59 28.73
C SER A 558 -32.29 30.14 29.15
N TYR A 559 -31.51 29.94 30.21
CA TYR A 559 -31.17 28.61 30.72
C TYR A 559 -32.02 28.23 31.94
N THR A 560 -32.18 26.93 32.15
CA THR A 560 -32.75 26.36 33.39
C THR A 560 -31.67 26.31 34.48
N GLU A 561 -32.03 25.83 35.67
CA GLU A 561 -31.07 25.51 36.74
C GLU A 561 -29.93 24.60 36.23
N GLN A 562 -30.29 23.54 35.53
CA GLN A 562 -29.32 22.62 34.95
C GLN A 562 -28.45 23.28 33.86
N GLY A 563 -29.05 24.11 33.01
CA GLY A 563 -28.30 24.86 32.02
C GLY A 563 -27.27 25.80 32.65
N HIS A 564 -27.65 26.54 33.69
CA HIS A 564 -26.72 27.39 34.43
C HIS A 564 -25.58 26.58 35.05
N ALA A 565 -25.87 25.44 35.68
CA ALA A 565 -24.84 24.60 36.29
C ALA A 565 -23.81 24.10 35.27
N ILE A 566 -24.27 23.55 34.13
CA ILE A 566 -23.40 22.87 33.16
C ILE A 566 -22.74 23.85 32.16
N ILE A 567 -23.43 24.92 31.78
CA ILE A 567 -22.90 25.90 30.80
C ILE A 567 -22.03 26.95 31.51
N GLU A 568 -22.53 27.50 32.61
CA GLU A 568 -21.98 28.72 33.23
C GLU A 568 -21.26 28.46 34.56
N GLY A 569 -21.34 27.25 35.10
CA GLY A 569 -20.66 26.86 36.33
C GLY A 569 -19.12 26.93 36.23
N PRO A 570 -18.39 26.88 37.37
CA PRO A 570 -16.94 27.10 37.42
C PRO A 570 -16.07 26.16 36.57
N ASN A 571 -16.55 24.93 36.32
CA ASN A 571 -15.91 23.97 35.43
C ASN A 571 -16.79 23.66 34.20
N GLY A 572 -17.79 24.49 33.95
CA GLY A 572 -18.79 24.35 32.90
C GLY A 572 -18.22 24.63 31.51
N ILE A 573 -19.10 24.56 30.51
CA ILE A 573 -18.75 24.69 29.10
C ILE A 573 -18.03 26.02 28.82
N ARG A 574 -18.57 27.15 29.28
CA ARG A 574 -17.97 28.48 29.05
C ARG A 574 -16.59 28.63 29.67
N ALA A 575 -16.35 27.96 30.80
CA ALA A 575 -15.10 28.06 31.53
C ALA A 575 -13.99 27.19 30.94
N THR A 576 -14.32 26.03 30.37
CA THR A 576 -13.33 24.98 30.07
C THR A 576 -13.28 24.51 28.62
N SER A 577 -14.30 24.80 27.82
CA SER A 577 -14.38 24.36 26.43
C SER A 577 -13.31 24.98 25.55
N LYS A 578 -12.70 24.14 24.70
CA LYS A 578 -11.75 24.54 23.66
C LYS A 578 -12.15 23.86 22.36
N LEU A 579 -12.32 24.65 21.30
CA LEU A 579 -12.67 24.09 19.98
C LEU A 579 -11.58 23.13 19.50
N SER A 580 -12.00 22.11 18.75
CA SER A 580 -11.07 21.21 18.08
C SER A 580 -10.15 21.99 17.15
N THR A 581 -8.87 21.62 17.11
CA THR A 581 -7.89 22.40 16.33
C THR A 581 -8.09 22.24 14.83
N ILE A 582 -8.87 21.24 14.40
CA ILE A 582 -9.30 21.07 13.01
C ILE A 582 -10.14 22.25 12.49
N TYR A 583 -10.75 23.05 13.39
CA TYR A 583 -11.46 24.29 13.05
C TYR A 583 -10.59 25.55 13.18
N SER A 584 -9.33 25.42 13.59
CA SER A 584 -8.35 26.51 13.66
C SER A 584 -7.36 26.41 12.52
N ASN A 585 -7.20 27.48 11.73
CA ASN A 585 -6.23 27.54 10.64
C ASN A 585 -4.79 27.59 11.19
N GLY A 586 -4.22 26.45 11.57
CA GLY A 586 -2.78 26.18 11.63
C GLY A 586 -1.90 27.08 12.52
N LYS A 587 -2.46 27.92 13.39
CA LYS A 587 -1.71 28.67 14.40
C LYS A 587 -2.56 28.83 15.66
N GLN A 588 -2.16 28.13 16.73
CA GLN A 588 -2.36 28.60 18.10
C GLN A 588 -1.03 29.14 18.61
#